data_AF-A0A367L8V1-F1
#
_entry.id   AF-A0A367L8V1-F1
#
_cell.length_a   1.000
_cell.length_b   1.000
_cell.length_c   1.000
_cell.angle_alpha   90.00
_cell.angle_beta   90.00
_cell.angle_gamma   90.00
#
_symmetry.space_group_name_H-M   'P 1'
#
loop_
_entity.id
_entity.type
_entity.pdbx_description
1 polymer ?
#
loop_
_entity_poly.entity_id
_entity_poly.type
_entity_poly.pdbx_seq_one_letter_code
_entity_poly.pdbx_strand_id
1 'polypeptide(L)'
;AYRYASYTSNRFQRSSSEEYNHAFLLSSCSSLVGYHRHEWLGFDGMEDRDLMEPNNTQPARRVSMLWVQGTGKGRVKVTGRMRWPTVLLEDIGAVRGVTCEEGMVRVRFGDGDDGGGGDGDGDGDDDDDAFVRARDSWMAHPRFVLVTNALGACDAPAERGIYLANGSAVTVHLSDRRLDVPAQRIDFADAVRTSQVTVKSVRVSPPRRRGGGQDVVGNG
;
A
#
# COMPACT_ATOMS: atom_id res chain seq x y z
N ALA A 1 25.88 -11.64 -6.75
CA ALA A 1 25.92 -10.39 -5.95
C ALA A 1 24.55 -9.71 -5.98
N TYR A 2 23.86 -9.75 -4.85
CA TYR A 2 22.66 -8.98 -4.57
C TYR A 2 23.07 -7.51 -4.39
N ARG A 3 22.37 -6.56 -5.02
CA ARG A 3 22.57 -5.13 -4.74
C ARG A 3 21.39 -4.68 -3.90
N TYR A 4 21.68 -4.32 -2.65
CA TYR A 4 20.74 -3.59 -1.81
C TYR A 4 20.89 -2.12 -2.15
N ALA A 5 19.78 -1.47 -2.51
CA ALA A 5 19.74 -0.02 -2.60
C ALA A 5 18.74 0.46 -1.54
N SER A 6 19.26 1.19 -0.54
CA SER A 6 18.47 1.91 0.45
C SER A 6 18.62 3.39 0.15
N TYR A 7 17.50 4.07 -0.07
CA TYR A 7 17.47 5.50 -0.30
C TYR A 7 16.76 6.15 0.88
N THR A 8 17.48 7.04 1.57
CA THR A 8 16.93 7.88 2.64
C THR A 8 16.86 9.31 2.10
N SER A 9 15.66 9.84 1.89
CA SER A 9 15.49 11.26 1.52
C SER A 9 15.00 12.03 2.74
N ASN A 10 15.80 13.02 3.18
CA ASN A 10 15.51 13.86 4.33
C ASN A 10 15.08 15.29 3.98
N ARG A 11 14.96 15.65 2.69
CA ARG A 11 14.51 16.99 2.25
C ARG A 11 13.96 16.94 0.83
N PHE A 12 12.67 17.18 0.67
CA PHE A 12 12.13 17.76 -0.57
C PHE A 12 12.36 19.28 -0.48
N GLN A 13 13.55 19.78 -0.85
CA GLN A 13 13.71 21.20 -1.15
C GLN A 13 13.28 21.41 -2.59
N ARG A 14 12.20 22.18 -2.79
CA ARG A 14 11.86 22.77 -4.09
C ARG A 14 13.02 23.70 -4.49
N SER A 15 13.82 23.26 -5.44
CA SER A 15 14.74 24.09 -6.20
C SER A 15 14.39 23.89 -7.67
N SER A 16 13.82 24.93 -8.27
CA SER A 16 13.61 25.03 -9.71
C SER A 16 14.95 24.87 -10.44
N SER A 17 14.95 24.18 -11.58
CA SER A 17 16.10 23.87 -12.46
C SER A 17 16.94 22.63 -12.11
N GLU A 18 16.29 21.47 -11.98
CA GLU A 18 16.86 20.14 -12.32
C GLU A 18 15.68 19.15 -12.39
N GLU A 19 14.73 19.47 -13.29
CA GLU A 19 13.69 18.55 -13.72
C GLU A 19 14.32 17.41 -14.55
N TYR A 20 13.71 16.22 -14.48
CA TYR A 20 14.12 14.96 -15.11
C TYR A 20 15.19 14.17 -14.34
N ASN A 21 14.75 13.34 -13.38
CA ASN A 21 15.22 11.94 -13.25
C ASN A 21 14.57 11.13 -12.12
N HIS A 22 13.80 11.74 -11.20
CA HIS A 22 13.22 10.99 -10.07
C HIS A 22 11.72 10.67 -10.17
N ALA A 23 10.94 11.41 -10.97
CA ALA A 23 9.54 11.08 -11.26
C ALA A 23 9.38 9.81 -12.13
N PHE A 24 10.42 9.44 -12.87
CA PHE A 24 10.39 8.32 -13.81
C PHE A 24 10.38 6.94 -13.12
N LEU A 25 10.90 6.84 -11.89
CA LEU A 25 10.99 5.57 -11.17
C LEU A 25 9.66 5.14 -10.51
N LEU A 26 8.75 6.07 -10.24
CA LEU A 26 7.39 5.73 -9.80
C LEU A 26 6.48 5.44 -11.00
N SER A 27 6.67 6.13 -12.13
CA SER A 27 5.89 5.92 -13.36
C SER A 27 6.24 4.63 -14.11
N SER A 28 7.50 4.15 -14.04
CA SER A 28 7.95 2.95 -14.77
C SER A 28 7.61 1.62 -14.07
N CYS A 29 7.01 1.63 -12.88
CA CYS A 29 6.57 0.40 -12.21
C CYS A 29 5.20 -0.11 -12.69
N SER A 30 4.43 0.71 -13.42
CA SER A 30 3.05 0.40 -13.80
C SER A 30 2.89 -0.61 -14.95
N SER A 31 3.95 -0.93 -15.70
CA SER A 31 3.81 -1.65 -16.98
C SER A 31 3.88 -3.18 -16.92
N LEU A 32 4.04 -3.84 -15.76
CA LEU A 32 4.36 -5.29 -15.73
C LEU A 32 3.68 -6.13 -14.64
N VAL A 33 2.61 -5.65 -14.00
CA VAL A 33 2.05 -6.34 -12.83
C VAL A 33 0.64 -6.86 -13.12
N GLY A 34 0.54 -8.12 -13.55
CA GLY A 34 -0.66 -8.93 -13.39
C GLY A 34 -0.65 -9.60 -12.01
N TYR A 35 -1.77 -9.58 -11.30
CA TYR A 35 -1.92 -10.30 -10.02
C TYR A 35 -3.06 -11.33 -10.11
N HIS A 36 -2.68 -12.60 -9.88
CA HIS A 36 -3.59 -13.65 -9.43
C HIS A 36 -3.40 -13.84 -7.91
N ARG A 37 -4.50 -14.05 -7.20
CA ARG A 37 -4.55 -14.46 -5.79
C ARG A 37 -3.88 -15.85 -5.67
N HIS A 38 -2.73 -15.93 -5.02
CA HIS A 38 -2.06 -17.21 -4.72
C HIS A 38 -1.76 -17.34 -3.22
N GLU A 39 -2.09 -18.52 -2.70
CA GLU A 39 -1.79 -19.04 -1.38
C GLU A 39 -0.32 -18.87 -0.96
N TRP A 40 -0.14 -18.62 0.33
CA TRP A 40 1.13 -18.38 1.00
C TRP A 40 1.85 -19.70 1.29
N LEU A 41 3.07 -19.85 0.78
CA LEU A 41 4.04 -20.79 1.34
C LEU A 41 5.39 -20.07 1.57
N GLY A 42 5.67 -19.85 2.86
CA GLY A 42 7.00 -19.85 3.48
C GLY A 42 8.00 -18.78 3.07
N PHE A 43 8.21 -17.77 3.92
CA PHE A 43 9.47 -17.03 3.98
C PHE A 43 9.79 -16.52 5.39
N ASP A 44 10.94 -16.97 5.93
CA ASP A 44 11.59 -16.44 7.13
C ASP A 44 11.88 -14.93 7.02
N GLY A 45 11.35 -14.15 7.95
CA GLY A 45 11.72 -12.74 8.19
C GLY A 45 10.73 -11.69 7.68
N MET A 46 9.54 -12.09 7.23
CA MET A 46 8.37 -11.23 7.20
C MET A 46 7.45 -11.74 8.29
N GLU A 47 7.16 -10.94 9.31
CA GLU A 47 5.96 -11.19 10.11
C GLU A 47 4.82 -11.29 9.09
N ASP A 48 4.16 -12.45 9.03
CA ASP A 48 2.83 -12.54 8.46
C ASP A 48 2.03 -11.45 9.17
N ARG A 49 1.77 -10.36 8.46
CA ARG A 49 1.01 -9.26 9.02
C ARG A 49 -0.37 -9.82 9.30
N ASP A 50 -0.70 -9.93 10.58
CA ASP A 50 -2.03 -10.31 10.98
C ASP A 50 -2.97 -9.18 10.55
N LEU A 51 -3.67 -9.38 9.44
CA LEU A 51 -4.62 -8.42 8.90
C LEU A 51 -5.85 -8.26 9.80
N MET A 52 -6.06 -9.20 10.73
CA MET A 52 -7.10 -9.13 11.74
C MET A 52 -6.60 -8.46 13.02
N GLU A 53 -5.33 -8.02 13.07
CA GLU A 53 -4.81 -7.32 14.24
C GLU A 53 -5.63 -6.04 14.52
N PRO A 54 -6.11 -5.87 15.76
CA PRO A 54 -6.89 -4.71 16.19
C PRO A 54 -6.33 -3.35 15.81
N ASN A 55 -5.01 -3.23 15.91
CA ASN A 55 -4.28 -2.00 15.72
C ASN A 55 -4.29 -1.51 14.27
N ASN A 56 -4.61 -2.38 13.29
CA ASN A 56 -4.65 -2.00 11.88
C ASN A 56 -5.75 -0.96 11.59
N THR A 57 -6.80 -0.92 12.40
CA THR A 57 -7.87 0.08 12.28
C THR A 57 -7.46 1.46 12.84
N GLN A 58 -6.37 1.53 13.60
CA GLN A 58 -5.94 2.74 14.29
C GLN A 58 -4.99 3.59 13.43
N PRO A 59 -5.22 4.91 13.32
CA PRO A 59 -4.29 5.79 12.61
C PRO A 59 -2.89 5.83 13.25
N ALA A 60 -1.86 5.46 12.49
CA ALA A 60 -0.47 5.44 12.94
C ALA A 60 0.40 6.51 12.25
N ARG A 61 1.37 7.08 12.95
CA ARG A 61 2.33 8.04 12.36
C ARG A 61 3.48 7.39 11.61
N ARG A 62 3.72 6.10 11.84
CA ARG A 62 4.76 5.34 11.15
C ARG A 62 4.07 4.26 10.35
N VAL A 63 4.29 4.28 9.04
CA VAL A 63 3.67 3.33 8.14
C VAL A 63 4.75 2.64 7.31
N SER A 64 4.51 1.40 6.96
CA SER A 64 5.33 0.62 6.04
C SER A 64 4.43 0.06 4.97
N MET A 65 4.73 0.42 3.72
CA MET A 65 4.00 0.04 2.52
C MET A 65 4.86 -0.92 1.71
N LEU A 66 4.27 -1.97 1.17
CA LEU A 66 4.97 -3.02 0.44
C LEU A 66 4.35 -3.23 -0.93
N TRP A 67 5.19 -3.14 -1.95
CA TRP A 67 4.90 -3.61 -3.29
C TRP A 67 5.67 -4.89 -3.54
N VAL A 68 4.95 -5.93 -3.91
CA VAL A 68 5.52 -7.18 -4.38
C VAL A 68 5.29 -7.22 -5.89
N GLN A 69 6.23 -7.81 -6.62
CA GLN A 69 6.05 -8.07 -8.04
C GLN A 69 5.13 -9.28 -8.22
N GLY A 70 4.09 -9.16 -9.06
CA GLY A 70 3.15 -10.26 -9.31
C GLY A 70 3.80 -11.51 -9.91
N THR A 71 4.94 -11.35 -10.60
CA THR A 71 5.80 -12.44 -11.07
C THR A 71 7.26 -12.18 -10.69
N GLY A 72 7.94 -13.15 -10.08
CA GLY A 72 9.33 -13.01 -9.62
C GLY A 72 9.47 -12.68 -8.13
N LYS A 73 10.67 -12.29 -7.68
CA LYS A 73 10.95 -11.96 -6.26
C LYS A 73 11.26 -10.49 -6.00
N GLY A 74 10.95 -9.61 -6.96
CA GLY A 74 11.11 -8.17 -6.79
C GLY A 74 10.19 -7.64 -5.68
N ARG A 75 10.75 -6.85 -4.75
CA ARG A 75 10.00 -6.22 -3.66
C ARG A 75 10.48 -4.79 -3.45
N VAL A 76 9.54 -3.87 -3.24
CA VAL A 76 9.81 -2.49 -2.84
C VAL A 76 9.09 -2.24 -1.52
N LYS A 77 9.84 -1.84 -0.49
CA LYS A 77 9.29 -1.42 0.79
C LYS A 77 9.51 0.08 0.95
N VAL A 78 8.45 0.82 1.24
CA VAL A 78 8.51 2.24 1.57
C VAL A 78 8.07 2.41 3.01
N THR A 79 8.99 2.87 3.87
CA THR A 79 8.68 3.21 5.26
C THR A 79 8.64 4.72 5.39
N GLY A 80 7.58 5.27 5.98
CA GLY A 80 7.37 6.70 6.13
C GLY A 80 7.05 7.11 7.56
N ARG A 81 7.54 8.28 7.97
CA ARG A 81 6.96 9.04 9.11
C ARG A 81 6.01 10.08 8.54
N MET A 82 4.74 9.96 8.86
CA MET A 82 3.67 10.75 8.26
C MET A 82 3.43 12.05 9.03
N ARG A 83 2.99 13.10 8.33
CA ARG A 83 2.63 14.40 8.92
C ARG A 83 1.39 14.27 9.78
N TRP A 84 0.43 13.48 9.34
CA TRP A 84 -0.81 13.14 10.03
C TRP A 84 -0.85 11.63 10.35
N PRO A 85 -1.60 11.20 11.39
CA PRO A 85 -1.90 9.79 11.61
C PRO A 85 -2.47 9.17 10.34
N THR A 86 -2.09 7.93 10.01
CA THR A 86 -2.35 7.31 8.72
C THR A 86 -2.87 5.89 8.92
N VAL A 87 -3.90 5.53 8.15
CA VAL A 87 -4.49 4.20 8.11
C VAL A 87 -4.20 3.60 6.74
N LEU A 88 -3.69 2.36 6.72
CA LEU A 88 -3.48 1.59 5.51
C LEU A 88 -4.67 0.64 5.34
N LEU A 89 -5.57 0.92 4.40
CA LEU A 89 -6.79 0.11 4.25
C LEU A 89 -6.51 -1.34 3.83
N GLU A 90 -5.37 -1.58 3.17
CA GLU A 90 -4.90 -2.93 2.83
C GLU A 90 -4.45 -3.75 4.05
N ASP A 91 -4.10 -3.11 5.15
CA ASP A 91 -3.68 -3.80 6.37
C ASP A 91 -4.89 -4.18 7.23
N ILE A 92 -6.12 -3.79 6.85
CA ILE A 92 -7.35 -4.14 7.57
C ILE A 92 -8.07 -5.27 6.84
N GLY A 93 -7.92 -6.50 7.31
CA GLY A 93 -8.50 -7.71 6.69
C GLY A 93 -10.03 -7.73 6.64
N ALA A 94 -10.68 -6.97 7.53
CA ALA A 94 -12.12 -6.79 7.56
C ALA A 94 -12.65 -5.84 6.46
N VAL A 95 -11.79 -5.06 5.78
CA VAL A 95 -12.23 -4.21 4.66
C VAL A 95 -12.55 -5.10 3.45
N ARG A 96 -13.80 -5.01 2.97
CA ARG A 96 -14.30 -5.79 1.83
C ARG A 96 -14.42 -4.97 0.55
N GLY A 97 -14.51 -3.65 0.67
CA GLY A 97 -14.59 -2.78 -0.48
C GLY A 97 -14.20 -1.35 -0.14
N VAL A 98 -13.56 -0.70 -1.10
CA VAL A 98 -13.28 0.73 -1.06
C VAL A 98 -13.82 1.33 -2.34
N THR A 99 -14.45 2.51 -2.28
CA THR A 99 -14.80 3.28 -3.48
C THR A 99 -14.39 4.72 -3.25
N CYS A 100 -13.88 5.37 -4.29
CA CYS A 100 -13.44 6.75 -4.22
C CYS A 100 -14.21 7.59 -5.22
N GLU A 101 -14.73 8.72 -4.75
CA GLU A 101 -15.38 9.75 -5.54
C GLU A 101 -14.73 11.10 -5.22
N GLU A 102 -15.10 12.15 -5.96
CA GLU A 102 -14.59 13.48 -5.68
C GLU A 102 -14.93 13.90 -4.24
N GLY A 103 -13.89 14.10 -3.43
CA GLY A 103 -14.03 14.54 -2.04
C GLY A 103 -14.45 13.46 -1.04
N MET A 104 -14.58 12.19 -1.43
CA MET A 104 -15.08 11.13 -0.55
C MET A 104 -14.43 9.77 -0.80
N VAL A 105 -14.07 9.07 0.28
CA VAL A 105 -13.66 7.66 0.28
C VAL A 105 -14.68 6.87 1.08
N ARG A 106 -15.35 5.90 0.45
CA ARG A 106 -16.27 4.99 1.13
C ARG A 106 -15.58 3.67 1.41
N VAL A 107 -15.59 3.25 2.66
CA VAL A 107 -14.97 2.00 3.13
C VAL A 107 -16.05 1.08 3.66
N ARG A 108 -16.15 -0.12 3.12
CA ARG A 108 -17.10 -1.15 3.55
C ARG A 108 -16.39 -2.28 4.28
N PHE A 109 -16.91 -2.65 5.43
CA PHE A 109 -16.41 -3.74 6.27
C PHE A 109 -17.25 -5.01 6.04
N GLY A 110 -16.62 -6.17 6.23
CA GLY A 110 -17.27 -7.48 6.19
C GLY A 110 -17.94 -7.81 7.52
N ASP A 111 -18.75 -8.87 7.54
CA ASP A 111 -19.64 -9.11 8.66
C ASP A 111 -18.99 -9.71 9.93
N GLY A 112 -17.65 -9.85 9.96
CA GLY A 112 -16.92 -10.43 11.09
C GLY A 112 -16.96 -11.96 11.13
N ASP A 113 -17.90 -12.59 10.43
CA ASP A 113 -18.14 -14.05 10.41
C ASP A 113 -17.35 -14.83 9.34
N ASP A 114 -16.55 -14.16 8.50
CA ASP A 114 -15.96 -14.79 7.31
C ASP A 114 -14.67 -15.61 7.59
N GLY A 115 -14.64 -16.39 8.68
CA GLY A 115 -13.73 -17.55 8.77
C GLY A 115 -12.43 -17.39 9.55
N GLY A 116 -12.39 -16.56 10.59
CA GLY A 116 -11.43 -16.75 11.68
C GLY A 116 -11.85 -17.98 12.47
N GLY A 117 -11.39 -19.17 12.07
CA GLY A 117 -11.55 -20.40 12.83
C GLY A 117 -10.81 -20.28 14.16
N GLY A 118 -11.48 -19.67 15.14
CA GLY A 118 -11.14 -19.81 16.54
C GLY A 118 -11.62 -21.17 17.00
N ASP A 119 -10.68 -22.01 17.41
CA ASP A 119 -10.94 -23.25 18.13
C ASP A 119 -11.91 -22.91 19.26
N GLY A 120 -13.15 -23.42 19.16
CA GLY A 120 -14.34 -22.89 19.84
C GLY A 120 -14.37 -23.03 21.37
N ASP A 121 -13.43 -22.38 22.05
CA ASP A 121 -13.26 -22.33 23.50
C ASP A 121 -13.04 -20.86 23.92
N GLY A 122 -14.01 -19.97 23.69
CA GLY A 122 -13.86 -18.57 24.07
C GLY A 122 -15.19 -17.84 24.13
N ASP A 123 -15.58 -17.48 25.35
CA ASP A 123 -16.73 -16.67 25.74
C ASP A 123 -17.04 -15.52 24.75
N GLY A 124 -18.19 -15.60 24.10
CA GLY A 124 -18.64 -14.69 23.05
C GLY A 124 -19.14 -13.35 23.57
N ASP A 125 -18.23 -12.50 24.03
CA ASP A 125 -18.51 -11.13 24.52
C ASP A 125 -17.54 -10.06 23.97
N ASP A 126 -16.80 -10.29 22.88
CA ASP A 126 -15.84 -9.30 22.38
C ASP A 126 -16.44 -8.37 21.31
N ASP A 127 -16.78 -7.17 21.78
CA ASP A 127 -16.96 -5.86 21.12
C ASP A 127 -15.80 -5.44 20.18
N ASP A 128 -15.02 -6.39 19.65
CA ASP A 128 -13.80 -6.16 18.87
C ASP A 128 -14.07 -6.12 17.35
N ASP A 129 -15.22 -5.57 16.96
CA ASP A 129 -15.58 -5.35 15.56
C ASP A 129 -14.65 -4.30 14.93
N ALA A 130 -13.93 -4.68 13.87
CA ALA A 130 -13.08 -3.78 13.11
C ALA A 130 -13.83 -2.54 12.58
N PHE A 131 -15.12 -2.66 12.26
CA PHE A 131 -15.97 -1.53 11.86
C PHE A 131 -16.17 -0.54 13.02
N VAL A 132 -16.51 -1.03 14.21
CA VAL A 132 -16.69 -0.22 15.42
C VAL A 132 -15.39 0.50 15.79
N ARG A 133 -14.27 -0.23 15.79
CA ARG A 133 -12.94 0.35 16.08
C ARG A 133 -12.52 1.39 15.06
N ALA A 134 -12.71 1.13 13.77
CA ALA A 134 -12.42 2.09 12.73
C ALA A 134 -13.30 3.34 12.87
N ARG A 135 -14.61 3.18 13.11
CA ARG A 135 -15.53 4.29 13.35
C ARG A 135 -15.01 5.18 14.48
N ASP A 136 -14.79 4.61 15.65
CA ASP A 136 -14.43 5.37 16.85
C ASP A 136 -13.05 6.00 16.71
N SER A 137 -12.08 5.24 16.21
CA SER A 137 -10.71 5.71 16.05
C SER A 137 -10.61 6.81 14.99
N TRP A 138 -11.28 6.66 13.84
CA TRP A 138 -11.17 7.63 12.75
C TRP A 138 -11.91 8.92 13.09
N MET A 139 -13.07 8.83 13.73
CA MET A 139 -13.83 10.02 14.18
C MET A 139 -13.11 10.78 15.29
N ALA A 140 -12.34 10.10 16.13
CA ALA A 140 -11.49 10.74 17.15
C ALA A 140 -10.34 11.57 16.56
N HIS A 141 -9.99 11.37 15.28
CA HIS A 141 -8.91 12.09 14.61
C HIS A 141 -9.47 13.13 13.63
N PRO A 142 -9.47 14.44 13.95
CA PRO A 142 -10.05 15.46 13.07
C PRO A 142 -9.35 15.51 11.69
N ARG A 143 -8.07 15.11 11.63
CA ARG A 143 -7.31 14.98 10.39
C ARG A 143 -6.44 13.73 10.42
N PHE A 144 -6.62 12.86 9.45
CA PHE A 144 -5.80 11.67 9.26
C PHE A 144 -5.65 11.38 7.76
N VAL A 145 -4.78 10.44 7.40
CA VAL A 145 -4.56 10.02 6.02
C VAL A 145 -5.11 8.62 5.83
N LEU A 146 -5.92 8.42 4.80
CA LEU A 146 -6.26 7.12 4.28
C LEU A 146 -5.32 6.79 3.12
N VAL A 147 -4.73 5.60 3.17
CA VAL A 147 -4.00 5.03 2.04
C VAL A 147 -4.83 3.90 1.47
N THR A 148 -5.24 4.06 0.22
CA THR A 148 -5.97 3.03 -0.52
C THR A 148 -5.00 2.09 -1.21
N ASN A 149 -5.47 0.88 -1.50
CA ASN A 149 -4.85 -0.03 -2.46
C ASN A 149 -5.80 -0.16 -3.67
N ALA A 150 -5.42 -0.93 -4.69
CA ALA A 150 -6.23 -1.23 -5.86
C ALA A 150 -7.58 -1.92 -5.57
N LEU A 151 -7.88 -2.25 -4.29
CA LEU A 151 -9.13 -2.86 -3.83
C LEU A 151 -10.40 -2.01 -4.06
N GLY A 152 -10.29 -0.83 -4.67
CA GLY A 152 -11.44 0.03 -4.95
C GLY A 152 -11.46 0.73 -6.29
N ALA A 153 -10.56 0.37 -7.22
CA ALA A 153 -10.34 1.11 -8.47
C ALA A 153 -10.11 2.64 -8.28
N CYS A 154 -9.77 3.06 -7.06
CA CYS A 154 -9.46 4.45 -6.73
C CYS A 154 -8.21 4.96 -7.46
N ASP A 155 -7.38 4.03 -7.91
CA ASP A 155 -6.06 4.24 -8.48
C ASP A 155 -5.73 3.15 -9.49
N ALA A 156 -4.75 3.41 -10.36
CA ALA A 156 -4.30 2.42 -11.33
C ALA A 156 -3.73 1.17 -10.63
N PRO A 157 -3.69 0.02 -11.31
CA PRO A 157 -3.02 -1.17 -10.77
C PRO A 157 -1.58 -0.83 -10.31
N ALA A 158 -1.23 -1.25 -9.09
CA ALA A 158 0.04 -0.96 -8.41
C ALA A 158 0.24 0.46 -7.85
N GLU A 159 -0.74 1.36 -8.01
CA GLU A 159 -0.75 2.66 -7.35
C GLU A 159 -1.52 2.63 -6.02
N ARG A 160 -1.15 3.56 -5.14
CA ARG A 160 -1.85 3.80 -3.86
C ARG A 160 -2.28 5.24 -3.80
N GLY A 161 -3.57 5.46 -3.62
CA GLY A 161 -4.10 6.79 -3.41
C GLY A 161 -3.85 7.23 -1.97
N ILE A 162 -3.49 8.51 -1.83
CA ILE A 162 -3.24 9.13 -0.54
C ILE A 162 -4.32 10.20 -0.35
N TYR A 163 -5.14 10.04 0.68
CA TYR A 163 -6.30 10.90 0.91
C TYR A 163 -6.20 11.53 2.30
N LEU A 164 -6.20 12.85 2.36
CA LEU A 164 -6.32 13.58 3.62
C LEU A 164 -7.79 13.65 4.01
N ALA A 165 -8.14 12.90 5.05
CA ALA A 165 -9.49 12.75 5.55
C ALA A 165 -9.83 13.75 6.66
N ASN A 166 -11.11 14.08 6.76
CA ASN A 166 -11.70 14.84 7.86
C ASN A 166 -12.52 13.89 8.75
N GLY A 167 -11.94 13.44 9.87
CA GLY A 167 -12.59 12.51 10.80
C GLY A 167 -13.86 13.06 11.44
N SER A 168 -13.94 14.38 11.63
CA SER A 168 -15.11 15.03 12.23
C SER A 168 -16.34 15.06 11.31
N ALA A 169 -16.18 14.72 10.04
CA ALA A 169 -17.25 14.70 9.04
C ALA A 169 -17.54 13.30 8.50
N VAL A 170 -17.01 12.25 9.14
CA VAL A 170 -17.29 10.86 8.76
C VAL A 170 -18.77 10.56 8.96
N THR A 171 -19.41 10.04 7.92
CA THR A 171 -20.79 9.56 7.98
C THR A 171 -20.78 8.04 8.16
N VAL A 172 -21.53 7.56 9.16
CA VAL A 172 -21.56 6.15 9.55
C VAL A 172 -22.85 5.52 9.05
N HIS A 173 -22.74 4.44 8.28
CA HIS A 173 -23.87 3.64 7.82
C HIS A 173 -23.82 2.27 8.50
N LEU A 174 -24.66 2.09 9.52
CA LEU A 174 -24.67 0.87 10.33
C LEU A 174 -25.23 -0.34 9.57
N SER A 175 -26.22 -0.12 8.69
CA SER A 175 -26.95 -1.20 8.00
C SER A 175 -26.11 -1.96 6.97
N ASP A 176 -25.11 -1.32 6.37
CA ASP A 176 -24.21 -1.92 5.38
C ASP A 176 -22.74 -1.85 5.82
N ARG A 177 -22.49 -1.56 7.11
CA ARG A 177 -21.17 -1.45 7.75
C ARG A 177 -20.18 -0.64 6.92
N ARG A 178 -20.60 0.59 6.59
CA ARG A 178 -19.86 1.49 5.71
C ARG A 178 -19.53 2.81 6.40
N LEU A 179 -18.31 3.28 6.19
CA LEU A 179 -17.86 4.61 6.57
C LEU A 179 -17.66 5.44 5.31
N ASP A 180 -18.40 6.55 5.20
CA ASP A 180 -18.20 7.56 4.17
C ASP A 180 -17.30 8.65 4.76
N VAL A 181 -16.07 8.71 4.27
CA VAL A 181 -15.01 9.57 4.82
C VAL A 181 -14.77 10.73 3.85
N PRO A 182 -15.14 11.98 4.20
CA PRO A 182 -14.78 13.14 3.40
C PRO A 182 -13.26 13.28 3.35
N ALA A 183 -12.69 13.22 2.15
CA ALA A 183 -11.25 13.21 1.98
C ALA A 183 -10.81 13.82 0.65
N GLN A 184 -9.72 14.57 0.70
CA GLN A 184 -9.09 15.15 -0.48
C GLN A 184 -7.87 14.33 -0.87
N ARG A 185 -7.77 13.96 -2.14
CA ARG A 185 -6.55 13.34 -2.67
C ARG A 185 -5.38 14.33 -2.58
N ILE A 186 -4.26 13.87 -2.06
CA ILE A 186 -3.01 14.65 -1.94
C ILE A 186 -1.82 13.84 -2.44
N ASP A 187 -0.69 14.51 -2.67
CA ASP A 187 0.55 13.82 -3.00
C ASP A 187 1.15 13.13 -1.76
N PHE A 188 1.79 11.98 -1.97
CA PHE A 188 2.51 11.29 -0.90
C PHE A 188 3.59 12.19 -0.26
N ALA A 189 4.23 13.04 -1.08
CA ALA A 189 5.24 14.00 -0.62
C ALA A 189 4.66 15.04 0.37
N ASP A 190 3.39 15.39 0.24
CA ASP A 190 2.70 16.29 1.15
C ASP A 190 2.27 15.58 2.43
N ALA A 191 1.93 14.29 2.34
CA ALA A 191 1.55 13.47 3.50
C ALA A 191 2.74 13.07 4.38
N VAL A 192 3.93 12.91 3.80
CA VAL A 192 5.11 12.35 4.49
C VAL A 192 6.04 13.45 5.04
N ARG A 193 6.69 13.18 6.18
CA ARG A 193 7.79 14.00 6.73
C ARG A 193 9.14 13.47 6.27
N THR A 194 9.33 12.17 6.39
CA THR A 194 10.57 11.47 6.03
C THR A 194 10.21 10.09 5.48
N SER A 195 10.88 9.64 4.43
CA SER A 195 10.66 8.32 3.86
C SER A 195 11.98 7.60 3.58
N GLN A 196 11.97 6.29 3.77
CA GLN A 196 13.02 5.38 3.36
C GLN A 196 12.46 4.37 2.36
N VAL A 197 13.12 4.25 1.22
CA VAL A 197 12.76 3.26 0.19
C VAL A 197 13.83 2.17 0.19
N THR A 198 13.38 0.92 0.33
CA THR A 198 14.24 -0.26 0.23
C THR A 198 13.78 -1.10 -0.93
N VAL A 199 14.67 -1.30 -1.90
CA VAL A 199 14.41 -2.14 -3.08
C VAL A 199 15.20 -3.44 -2.94
N LYS A 200 14.49 -4.56 -2.96
CA LYS A 200 15.07 -5.90 -3.10
C LYS A 200 14.72 -6.39 -4.51
N SER A 201 15.65 -6.22 -5.45
CA SER A 201 15.51 -6.71 -6.81
C SER A 201 16.30 -8.00 -7.02
N VAL A 202 15.73 -8.94 -7.77
CA VAL A 202 16.44 -10.11 -8.29
C VAL A 202 17.01 -9.73 -9.64
N ARG A 203 18.26 -10.14 -9.92
CA ARG A 203 18.91 -9.91 -11.21
C ARG A 203 18.02 -10.41 -12.34
N VAL A 204 17.66 -9.52 -13.26
CA VAL A 204 17.24 -9.91 -14.60
C VAL A 204 18.54 -10.19 -15.36
N SER A 205 18.73 -11.41 -15.84
CA SER A 205 19.91 -11.73 -16.66
C SER A 205 19.96 -10.77 -17.85
N PRO A 206 21.12 -10.16 -18.16
CA PRO A 206 21.21 -9.33 -19.35
C PRO A 206 20.81 -10.15 -20.58
N PRO A 207 20.15 -9.54 -21.59
CA PRO A 207 19.86 -10.25 -22.83
C PRO A 207 21.17 -10.83 -23.34
N ARG A 208 21.18 -12.14 -23.62
CA ARG A 208 22.31 -12.80 -24.28
C ARG A 208 22.65 -11.98 -25.51
N ARG A 209 23.80 -11.29 -25.50
CA ARG A 209 24.42 -10.81 -26.73
C ARG A 209 24.52 -12.05 -27.63
N ARG A 210 23.70 -12.12 -28.68
CA ARG A 210 23.97 -13.00 -29.81
C ARG A 210 25.40 -12.63 -30.24
N GLY A 211 26.33 -13.52 -29.93
CA GLY A 211 27.71 -13.35 -30.32
C GLY A 211 27.75 -13.15 -31.82
N GLY A 212 28.43 -12.09 -32.26
CA GLY A 212 28.85 -11.98 -33.64
C GLY A 212 29.78 -13.16 -33.95
N GLY A 213 29.43 -13.89 -35.01
CA GLY A 213 30.41 -14.61 -35.82
C GLY A 213 30.84 -13.66 -36.94
N GLN A 214 32.15 -13.44 -37.04
CA GLN A 214 32.86 -12.49 -37.89
C GLN A 214 32.78 -12.82 -39.40
N ASP A 215 32.94 -11.76 -40.19
CA ASP A 215 33.24 -11.72 -41.63
C ASP A 215 34.52 -12.48 -42.02
N VAL A 216 34.55 -13.15 -43.20
CA VAL A 216 35.72 -13.19 -44.12
C VAL A 216 35.27 -13.41 -45.59
N VAL A 217 35.40 -12.35 -46.39
CA VAL A 217 35.97 -12.20 -47.77
C VAL A 217 35.94 -13.39 -48.76
N GLY A 218 35.46 -13.12 -49.98
CA GLY A 218 35.43 -14.07 -51.10
C GLY A 218 36.73 -14.18 -51.91
N ASN A 219 36.69 -15.05 -52.93
CA ASN A 219 37.36 -14.88 -54.22
C ASN A 219 36.69 -15.78 -55.28
N GLY A 220 36.39 -15.16 -56.43
CA GLY A 220 36.31 -15.82 -57.72
C GLY A 220 37.61 -15.64 -58.49
#